data_AF-A0ABD7TEI5-F1
#
_entry.id   AF-A0ABD7TEI5-F1
#
_cell.length_a   1.000
_cell.length_b   1.000
_cell.length_c   1.000
_cell.angle_alpha   90.00
_cell.angle_beta   90.00
_cell.angle_gamma   90.00
#
_symmetry.space_group_name_H-M   'P 1'
#
loop_
_entity.id
_entity.type
_entity.pdbx_description
1 polymer ?
#
loop_
_entity_poly.entity_id
_entity_poly.type
_entity_poly.pdbx_seq_one_letter_code
_entity_poly.pdbx_strand_id
1 'polypeptide(L)' 'MTDTLPDNPDAAVLDATLQMVEVWNRLGPDKQAALLKRFGTQENALAALVTTRLLAPTQP' A
#
# COMPACT_ATOMS: atom_id res chain seq x y z
N MET A 1 -12.90 -10.89 27.36
CA MET A 1 -11.68 -10.96 26.53
C MET A 1 -12.12 -10.58 25.12
N THR A 2 -11.78 -9.39 24.66
CA THR A 2 -12.08 -8.91 23.30
C THR A 2 -11.16 -9.61 22.33
N ASP A 3 -11.58 -10.78 21.86
CA ASP A 3 -11.01 -11.42 20.68
C ASP A 3 -11.61 -10.72 19.45
N THR A 4 -11.11 -9.52 19.16
CA THR A 4 -11.32 -8.88 17.85
C THR A 4 -10.47 -9.62 16.83
N LEU A 5 -10.91 -10.83 16.50
CA LEU A 5 -10.55 -11.47 15.25
C LEU A 5 -11.12 -10.57 14.14
N PRO A 6 -10.32 -10.09 13.17
CA PRO A 6 -10.90 -9.52 11.97
C PRO A 6 -11.45 -10.69 11.14
N ASP A 7 -12.59 -11.24 11.56
CA ASP A 7 -13.33 -12.27 10.82
C ASP A 7 -14.11 -11.59 9.69
N ASN A 8 -13.38 -10.92 8.81
CA ASN A 8 -13.80 -10.55 7.48
C ASN A 8 -12.51 -10.25 6.71
N PRO A 9 -11.95 -11.24 5.98
CA PRO A 9 -10.79 -10.99 5.13
C PRO A 9 -11.06 -9.83 4.15
N ASP A 10 -12.31 -9.64 3.74
CA ASP A 10 -12.77 -8.49 2.96
C ASP A 10 -12.52 -7.14 3.63
N ALA A 11 -12.70 -7.03 4.96
CA ALA A 11 -12.47 -5.78 5.68
C ALA A 11 -10.98 -5.45 5.78
N ALA A 12 -10.14 -6.46 6.05
CA ALA A 12 -8.69 -6.29 6.10
C ALA A 12 -8.10 -5.99 4.71
N VAL A 13 -8.62 -6.64 3.66
CA VAL A 13 -8.22 -6.38 2.26
C VAL A 13 -8.68 -5.01 1.80
N LEU A 14 -9.89 -4.58 2.18
CA LEU A 14 -10.40 -3.24 1.87
C LEU A 14 -9.59 -2.16 2.57
N ASP A 15 -9.27 -2.33 3.86
CA ASP A 15 -8.42 -1.41 4.62
C ASP A 15 -7.02 -1.31 4.01
N ALA A 16 -6.42 -2.45 3.68
CA ALA A 16 -5.14 -2.48 2.97
C ALA A 16 -5.21 -1.73 1.64
N THR A 17 -6.26 -1.96 0.84
CA THR A 17 -6.46 -1.30 -0.45
C THR A 17 -6.64 0.22 -0.30
N LEU A 18 -7.38 0.66 0.72
CA LEU A 18 -7.52 2.09 1.04
C LEU A 18 -6.18 2.71 1.44
N GLN A 19 -5.39 2.03 2.28
CA GLN A 19 -4.04 2.47 2.60
C GLN A 19 -3.13 2.52 1.37
N MET A 20 -3.23 1.54 0.45
CA MET A 20 -2.48 1.55 -0.82
C MET A 20 -2.79 2.82 -1.64
N VAL A 21 -4.07 3.16 -1.79
CA VAL A 21 -4.53 4.32 -2.56
C VAL A 21 -4.18 5.64 -1.87
N GLU A 22 -4.25 5.70 -0.54
CA GLU A 22 -3.85 6.87 0.23
C GLU A 22 -2.35 7.14 0.06
N VAL A 23 -1.53 6.10 0.15
CA VAL A 23 -0.09 6.22 -0.05
C VAL A 23 0.22 6.66 -1.49
N TRP A 24 -0.48 6.11 -2.48
CA TRP A 24 -0.39 6.55 -3.87
C TRP A 24 -0.77 8.03 -4.03
N ASN A 25 -1.85 8.50 -3.42
CA ASN A 25 -2.24 9.91 -3.44
C ASN A 25 -1.27 10.83 -2.71
N ARG A 26 -0.60 10.35 -1.65
CA ARG A 26 0.47 11.08 -0.97
C ARG A 26 1.74 11.21 -1.82
N LEU A 27 1.96 10.30 -2.77
CA LEU A 27 3.05 10.42 -3.73
C LEU A 27 2.71 11.54 -4.72
N GLY A 28 3.50 12.60 -4.71
CA GLY A 28 3.41 13.63 -5.73
C GLY A 28 3.59 13.06 -7.14
N PRO A 29 3.10 13.75 -8.18
CA PRO A 29 3.04 13.24 -9.55
C PRO A 29 4.42 12.86 -10.11
N ASP A 30 5.48 13.53 -9.66
CA ASP A 30 6.86 13.23 -10.04
C ASP A 30 7.31 11.83 -9.57
N LYS A 31 6.94 11.45 -8.34
CA LYS A 31 7.25 10.12 -7.78
C LYS A 31 6.38 9.04 -8.40
N GLN A 32 5.11 9.32 -8.67
CA GLN A 32 4.23 8.40 -9.39
C GLN A 32 4.76 8.13 -10.80
N ALA A 33 5.19 9.17 -11.53
CA ALA A 33 5.80 9.03 -12.84
C ALA A 33 7.11 8.24 -12.79
N ALA A 34 7.95 8.46 -11.78
CA ALA A 34 9.18 7.69 -11.59
C ALA A 34 8.89 6.20 -11.28
N LEU A 35 7.86 5.92 -10.49
CA LEU A 35 7.38 4.57 -10.19
C LEU A 35 6.81 3.88 -11.43
N LEU A 36 5.94 4.56 -12.19
CA LEU A 36 5.40 4.05 -13.45
C LEU A 36 6.51 3.79 -14.47
N LYS A 37 7.51 4.66 -14.55
CA LYS A 37 8.69 4.47 -15.41
C LYS A 37 9.53 3.25 -15.01
N ARG A 38 9.53 2.86 -13.73
CA ARG A 38 10.37 1.78 -13.19
C ARG A 38 9.66 0.44 -13.08
N PHE A 39 8.35 0.45 -12.84
CA PHE A 39 7.51 -0.73 -12.63
C PHE A 39 6.54 -1.00 -13.79
N GLY A 40 6.39 -0.05 -14.73
CA GLY A 40 5.62 -0.18 -15.97
C GLY A 40 4.10 -0.03 -15.81
N THR A 41 3.53 -0.53 -14.72
CA THR A 41 2.10 -0.45 -14.41
C THR A 41 1.86 0.16 -13.05
N GLN A 42 0.68 0.76 -12.87
CA GLN A 42 0.26 1.32 -11.58
C GLN A 42 0.15 0.24 -10.51
N GLU A 43 -0.33 -0.95 -10.86
CA GLU A 43 -0.41 -2.10 -9.94
C GLU A 43 0.96 -2.59 -9.48
N ASN A 44 1.95 -2.70 -10.37
CA ASN A 44 3.31 -3.09 -9.98
C ASN A 44 3.97 -2.00 -9.13
N ALA A 45 3.76 -0.74 -9.49
CA ALA A 45 4.25 0.40 -8.71
C ALA A 45 3.65 0.42 -7.30
N LEU A 46 2.35 0.20 -7.18
CA LEU A 46 1.64 0.06 -5.90
C LEU A 46 2.13 -1.15 -5.11
N ALA A 47 2.20 -2.34 -5.74
CA ALA A 47 2.65 -3.56 -5.10
C ALA A 47 4.10 -3.44 -4.58
N ALA A 48 4.99 -2.85 -5.36
CA ALA A 48 6.36 -2.60 -4.95
C ALA A 48 6.44 -1.58 -3.82
N LEU A 49 5.60 -0.54 -3.84
CA LEU A 49 5.60 0.49 -2.82
C LEU A 49 5.02 -0.01 -1.49
N VAL A 50 3.96 -0.82 -1.55
CA VAL A 50 3.35 -1.47 -0.39
C VAL A 50 4.28 -2.53 0.17
N THR A 51 4.92 -3.34 -0.67
CA THR A 51 6.01 -4.25 -0.28
C THR A 51 7.15 -3.49 0.38
N THR A 52 7.56 -2.35 -0.19
CA THR A 52 8.61 -1.51 0.40
C THR A 52 8.18 -0.95 1.75
N ARG A 53 6.89 -0.65 1.96
CA ARG A 53 6.36 -0.22 3.26
C ARG A 53 6.18 -1.36 4.26
N LEU A 54 5.85 -2.57 3.79
CA LEU A 54 5.79 -3.78 4.61
C LEU A 54 7.18 -4.22 5.07
N LEU A 55 8.20 -4.03 4.22
CA LEU A 55 9.59 -4.38 4.48
C LEU A 55 10.36 -3.24 5.16
N ALA A 56 9.95 -2.00 4.98
CA ALA A 56 10.48 -0.89 5.76
C ALA A 56 9.97 -1.07 7.19
N PRO A 57 10.85 -1.28 8.19
CA PRO A 57 10.40 -1.29 9.57
C PRO A 57 9.69 0.04 9.82
N THR A 58 8.46 -0.02 10.31
CA THR A 58 7.88 1.09 11.06
C THR A 58 8.93 1.46 12.10
N GLN A 59 9.66 2.53 11.82
CA GLN A 59 10.69 3.03 12.70
C GLN A 59 10.01 3.27 14.07
N PRO A 60 10.58 2.73 15.16
CA PRO A 60 9.96 2.73 16.50
C PRO A 60 9.65 4.14 17.01
#